data_AF-A0A821NUU7-F1
#
_entry.id   AF-A0A821NUU7-F1
#
_cell.length_a   1.000
_cell.length_b   1.000
_cell.length_c   1.000
_cell.angle_alpha   90.00
_cell.angle_beta   90.00
_cell.angle_gamma   90.00
#
_symmetry.space_group_name_H-M   'P 1'
#
loop_
_entity.id
_entity.type
_entity.pdbx_description
1 polymer ?
#
loop_
_entity_poly.entity_id
_entity_poly.type
_entity_poly.pdbx_seq_one_letter_code
_entity_poly.pdbx_strand_id
1 'polypeptide(L)' 'TTEVLTQDRAFASVHSQSAGTKTTIAMNIFNKTLKLFVAGYDGVLSVYEVNTNEGGECKQI' A
#
# COMPACT_ATOMS: atom_id res chain seq x y z
N THR A 1 -26.36 -17.91 -2.09
CA THR A 1 -25.70 -17.08 -1.06
C THR A 1 -24.31 -17.62 -0.86
N THR A 2 -23.35 -17.12 -1.63
CA THR A 2 -21.96 -17.62 -1.61
C THR A 2 -21.09 -16.55 -0.96
N GLU A 3 -21.28 -16.38 0.34
CA GLU A 3 -20.48 -15.50 1.19
C GLU A 3 -19.33 -16.29 1.81
N VAL A 4 -18.45 -16.84 0.97
CA VAL A 4 -17.20 -17.49 1.41
C VAL A 4 -16.23 -17.32 0.24
N LEU A 5 -14.98 -16.90 0.51
CA LEU A 5 -13.75 -16.98 -0.34
C LEU A 5 -12.88 -15.69 -0.42
N THR A 6 -12.91 -14.75 0.53
CA THR A 6 -11.93 -13.64 0.57
C THR A 6 -11.14 -13.53 1.88
N GLN A 7 -11.14 -14.56 2.72
CA GLN A 7 -10.45 -14.55 4.02
C GLN A 7 -8.91 -14.60 3.95
N ASP A 8 -8.31 -14.67 2.75
CA ASP A 8 -6.86 -14.92 2.60
C ASP A 8 -6.16 -14.02 1.57
N ARG A 9 -6.85 -13.08 0.92
CA ARG A 9 -6.22 -12.20 -0.08
C ARG A 9 -6.21 -10.76 0.41
N ALA A 10 -5.01 -10.18 0.51
CA ALA A 10 -4.85 -8.76 0.75
C ALA A 10 -5.60 -7.96 -0.34
N PHE A 11 -6.37 -6.95 0.07
CA PHE A 11 -7.10 -6.07 -0.85
C PHE A 11 -6.14 -5.34 -1.81
N ALA A 12 -4.99 -4.91 -1.31
CA ALA A 12 -3.93 -4.31 -2.09
C ALA A 12 -2.56 -4.70 -1.53
N SER A 13 -1.57 -4.81 -2.39
CA SER A 13 -0.20 -5.19 -2.04
C SER A 13 0.81 -4.21 -2.64
N VAL A 14 1.92 -4.01 -1.93
CA VAL A 14 3.01 -3.11 -2.33
C VAL A 14 4.32 -3.87 -2.19
N HIS A 15 5.10 -3.88 -3.26
CA HIS A 15 6.47 -4.38 -3.23
C HIS A 15 7.43 -3.22 -2.95
N SER A 16 7.83 -3.08 -1.68
CA SER A 16 8.86 -2.11 -1.29
C SER A 16 10.25 -2.68 -1.55
N GLN A 17 11.14 -1.88 -2.14
CA GLN A 17 12.54 -2.27 -2.40
C GLN A 17 13.43 -2.18 -1.16
N SER A 18 12.93 -1.58 -0.06
CA SER A 18 13.62 -1.46 1.22
C SER A 18 13.53 -2.75 2.05
N ALA A 19 14.19 -3.81 1.57
CA ALA A 19 14.29 -5.07 2.29
C ALA A 19 15.23 -4.94 3.50
N GLY A 20 14.75 -5.34 4.70
CA GLY A 20 15.58 -5.47 5.89
C GLY A 20 15.74 -4.21 6.75
N THR A 21 15.14 -3.08 6.38
CA THR A 21 15.13 -1.85 7.19
C THR A 21 13.80 -1.64 7.88
N LYS A 22 13.81 -1.07 9.10
CA LYS A 22 12.56 -0.62 9.75
C LYS A 22 11.91 0.45 8.88
N THR A 23 10.62 0.29 8.61
CA THR A 23 9.83 1.27 7.88
C THR A 23 8.68 1.75 8.76
N THR A 24 8.35 3.04 8.66
CA THR A 24 7.11 3.60 9.20
C THR A 24 6.14 3.79 8.05
N ILE A 25 4.91 3.30 8.22
CA ILE A 25 3.87 3.43 7.20
C ILE A 25 2.76 4.37 7.67
N ALA A 26 2.22 5.15 6.76
CA ALA A 26 1.06 5.99 6.99
C ALA A 26 0.14 5.96 5.77
N MET A 27 -1.18 5.95 5.98
CA MET A 27 -2.17 6.02 4.91
C MET A 27 -2.98 7.29 5.05
N ASN A 28 -3.14 8.03 3.95
CA ASN A 28 -3.97 9.23 3.94
C ASN A 28 -4.66 9.42 2.59
N ILE A 29 -5.84 10.03 2.60
CA ILE A 29 -6.58 10.38 1.39
C ILE A 29 -6.17 11.79 1.01
N PHE A 30 -5.48 11.92 -0.12
CA PHE A 30 -5.07 13.21 -0.66
C PHE A 30 -5.64 13.39 -2.05
N ASN A 31 -6.35 14.50 -2.29
CA ASN A 31 -6.95 14.81 -3.58
C ASN A 31 -7.84 13.67 -4.13
N LYS A 32 -8.68 13.08 -3.28
CA LYS A 32 -9.58 11.94 -3.58
C LYS A 32 -8.90 10.61 -3.90
N THR A 33 -7.58 10.51 -3.73
CA THR A 33 -6.85 9.26 -3.92
C THR A 33 -6.24 8.80 -2.61
N LEU A 34 -6.36 7.50 -2.31
CA LEU A 34 -5.68 6.91 -1.16
C LEU A 34 -4.20 6.76 -1.48
N LYS A 35 -3.35 7.33 -0.63
CA LYS A 35 -1.90 7.25 -0.74
C LYS A 35 -1.33 6.55 0.48
N LEU A 36 -0.41 5.63 0.23
CA LEU A 36 0.38 4.94 1.24
C LEU A 36 1.79 5.52 1.23
N PHE A 37 2.20 6.06 2.35
CA PHE A 37 3.52 6.62 2.59
C PHE A 37 4.34 5.59 3.35
N VAL A 38 5.49 5.21 2.81
CA VAL A 38 6.44 4.27 3.42
C VAL A 38 7.76 5.01 3.62
N ALA A 39 8.03 5.40 4.85
CA ALA A 39 9.28 6.03 5.24
C ALA A 39 10.27 4.96 5.70
N GLY A 40 11.34 4.75 4.93
CA GLY A 40 12.45 3.90 5.30
C GLY A 40 13.42 4.61 6.25
N TYR A 41 14.11 3.84 7.09
CA TYR A 41 15.16 4.35 7.97
C TYR A 41 16.42 4.80 7.20
N ASP A 42 16.50 4.46 5.91
CA ASP A 42 17.47 4.96 4.93
C ASP A 42 17.25 6.44 4.56
N GLY A 43 16.15 7.04 5.03
CA GLY A 43 15.78 8.42 4.72
C GLY A 43 14.99 8.56 3.42
N VAL A 44 14.57 7.46 2.81
CA VAL A 44 13.76 7.47 1.59
C VAL A 44 12.28 7.37 1.94
N LEU A 45 11.49 8.28 1.40
CA LEU A 45 10.03 8.24 1.47
C LEU A 45 9.47 7.74 0.15
N SER A 46 8.96 6.50 0.14
CA SER A 46 8.25 5.95 -1.00
C SER A 46 6.76 6.23 -0.86
N VAL A 47 6.15 6.82 -1.89
CA VAL A 47 4.71 7.08 -1.94
C VAL A 47 4.09 6.11 -2.93
N TYR A 48 3.04 5.43 -2.51
CA TYR A 48 2.28 4.50 -3.34
C TYR A 48 0.84 4.98 -3.48
N GLU A 49 0.33 4.91 -4.69
CA GLU A 49 -1.07 5.16 -4.96
C GLU A 49 -1.86 3.86 -4.83
N VAL A 50 -2.93 3.88 -4.03
CA VAL A 50 -3.79 2.74 -3.80
C VAL A 50 -5.12 2.97 -4.52
N ASN A 51 -5.43 2.12 -5.50
CA ASN A 51 -6.73 2.13 -6.16
C ASN A 51 -7.78 1.50 -5.24
N THR A 52 -8.63 2.33 -4.64
CA THR A 52 -9.67 1.87 -3.70
C THR A 52 -10.86 1.18 -4.39
N ASN A 53 -10.97 1.23 -5.72
CA ASN A 53 -12.06 0.59 -6.46
C ASN A 53 -11.70 -0.83 -6.91
N GLU A 54 -10.49 -1.01 -7.43
CA GLU A 54 -10.03 -2.30 -7.98
C GLU A 54 -9.10 -3.06 -7.03
N GLY A 55 -8.42 -2.37 -6.12
CA GLY A 55 -7.38 -2.97 -5.27
C GLY A 55 -6.17 -3.44 -6.09
N GLY A 56 -5.47 -4.46 -5.59
CA GLY A 56 -4.36 -5.12 -6.30
C GLY A 56 -2.98 -4.51 -6.06
N GLU A 57 -2.10 -4.59 -7.05
CA GLU A 57 -0.72 -4.10 -6.93
C GLU A 57 -0.66 -2.58 -6.99
N CYS A 58 -0.16 -1.96 -5.92
CA CYS A 58 -0.03 -0.51 -5.84
C CYS A 58 1.22 -0.03 -6.56
N LYS A 59 1.10 1.06 -7.30
CA LYS A 59 2.22 1.67 -8.02
C LYS A 59 2.89 2.74 -7.16
N GLN A 60 4.22 2.78 -7.19
CA GLN A 60 5.01 3.87 -6.61
C GLN A 60 4.88 5.10 -7.51
N ILE A 61 4.67 6.27 -6.91
CA ILE A 61 4.58 7.58 -7.59
C ILE A 61 5.75 8.49 -7.23
#